data_AF-A0A4Y7QFR9-F1
#
_entry.id   AF-A0A4Y7QFR9-F1
#
_cell.length_a   1.000
_cell.length_b   1.000
_cell.length_c   1.000
_cell.angle_alpha   90.00
_cell.angle_beta   90.00
_cell.angle_gamma   90.00
#
_symmetry.space_group_name_H-M   'P 1'
#
loop_
_entity.id
_entity.type
_entity.pdbx_description
1 polymer ?
#
loop_
_entity_poly.entity_id
_entity_poly.type
_entity_poly.pdbx_seq_one_letter_code
_entity_poly.pdbx_strand_id
1 'polypeptide(L)'
;MPDVLDVTLTLVNGRKYSLPFPKVLRTFDTLVLGVRPCAVTSAAVSGQAIWTLRLMSRFQAPKDYLMKGCYVHFDQVEIPSLRELIVGEGSTMSLEDCSACLRHCPNLERFSVNYYDDEHRFTQSSDIIEAKALRDFHLTLNPSQPGSDHLLDIIHAPSLETLGLKFPYIDADCIGLPRLPRFSERSGARIVNMYIMAPMKSDQIIECLHHTPVLTDLWLRYTPFE
;
A
#
# COMPACT_ATOMS: atom_id res chain seq x y z
N MET A 1 -12.30 -29.93 -10.27
CA MET A 1 -11.79 -29.74 -8.90
C MET A 1 -11.50 -28.26 -8.77
N PRO A 2 -12.04 -27.52 -7.78
CA PRO A 2 -11.71 -26.11 -7.64
C PRO A 2 -10.29 -26.02 -7.07
N ASP A 3 -9.46 -25.21 -7.71
CA ASP A 3 -8.08 -24.96 -7.33
C ASP A 3 -8.00 -24.48 -5.87
N VAL A 4 -7.13 -25.13 -5.10
CA VAL A 4 -6.92 -24.84 -3.68
C VAL A 4 -6.04 -23.59 -3.60
N LEU A 5 -6.56 -22.57 -2.92
CA LEU A 5 -5.87 -21.30 -2.67
C LEU A 5 -4.73 -21.53 -1.67
N ASP A 6 -3.48 -21.32 -2.08
CA ASP A 6 -2.31 -21.31 -1.21
C ASP A 6 -1.68 -19.91 -1.21
N VAL A 7 -2.08 -19.03 -0.28
CA VAL A 7 -1.27 -17.84 0.01
C VAL A 7 -0.11 -18.30 0.88
N THR A 8 1.09 -18.29 0.33
CA THR A 8 2.30 -18.70 1.05
C THR A 8 2.89 -17.50 1.77
N LEU A 9 2.75 -17.47 3.10
CA LEU A 9 3.53 -16.56 3.94
C LEU A 9 4.90 -17.21 4.16
N THR A 10 5.92 -16.70 3.47
CA THR A 10 7.30 -17.16 3.68
C THR A 10 7.95 -16.29 4.74
N LEU A 11 8.35 -16.90 5.86
CA LEU A 11 9.20 -16.24 6.85
C LEU A 11 10.68 -16.41 6.48
N VAL A 12 11.52 -15.44 6.84
CA VAL A 12 12.97 -15.40 6.53
C VAL A 12 13.75 -16.62 7.03
N ASN A 13 13.21 -17.40 7.97
CA ASN A 13 13.81 -18.67 8.42
C ASN A 13 13.50 -19.87 7.48
N GLY A 14 12.98 -19.62 6.28
CA GLY A 14 12.62 -20.64 5.30
C GLY A 14 11.35 -21.44 5.65
N ARG A 15 10.67 -21.10 6.76
CA ARG A 15 9.40 -21.73 7.11
C ARG A 15 8.29 -21.09 6.29
N LYS A 16 7.74 -21.89 5.38
CA LYS A 16 6.53 -21.57 4.63
C LYS A 16 5.32 -21.91 5.50
N TYR A 17 4.46 -20.93 5.72
CA TYR A 17 3.14 -21.17 6.28
C TYR A 17 2.15 -21.08 5.12
N SER A 18 1.68 -22.25 4.68
CA SER A 18 0.45 -22.35 3.89
C SER A 18 -0.70 -22.42 4.88
N LEU A 19 -1.60 -21.45 4.81
CA LEU A 19 -2.89 -21.54 5.47
C LEU A 19 -3.88 -22.05 4.42
N PRO A 20 -4.68 -23.09 4.68
CA PRO A 20 -5.72 -23.50 3.73
C PRO A 20 -6.82 -22.42 3.66
N PHE A 21 -6.88 -21.69 2.55
CA PHE A 21 -7.56 -20.40 2.43
C PHE A 21 -9.05 -20.33 1.98
N PRO A 22 -9.80 -21.38 1.58
CA PRO A 22 -11.09 -21.14 0.90
C PRO A 22 -12.20 -20.52 1.77
N LYS A 23 -12.11 -20.61 3.11
CA LYS A 23 -13.14 -20.09 4.03
C LYS A 23 -12.76 -18.79 4.72
N VAL A 24 -11.48 -18.44 4.75
CA VAL A 24 -11.02 -17.31 5.56
C VAL A 24 -11.41 -16.02 4.85
N LEU A 25 -10.85 -15.70 3.68
CA LEU A 25 -10.98 -14.36 3.05
C LEU A 25 -12.38 -13.96 2.55
N ARG A 26 -13.31 -14.91 2.33
CA ARG A 26 -14.72 -14.54 2.02
C ARG A 26 -15.39 -13.73 3.14
N THR A 27 -14.82 -13.76 4.34
CA THR A 27 -15.42 -13.20 5.56
C THR A 27 -14.73 -11.94 6.09
N PHE A 28 -13.58 -11.53 5.52
CA PHE A 28 -12.79 -10.41 6.04
C PHE A 28 -12.88 -9.22 5.09
N ASP A 29 -13.16 -8.04 5.65
CA ASP A 29 -13.11 -6.74 4.99
C ASP A 29 -11.71 -6.09 5.12
N THR A 30 -10.94 -6.48 6.13
CA THR A 30 -9.71 -5.80 6.53
C THR A 30 -8.53 -6.76 6.71
N LEU A 31 -7.41 -6.48 6.05
CA LEU A 31 -6.13 -7.17 6.22
C LEU A 31 -5.03 -6.19 6.67
N VAL A 32 -4.46 -6.43 7.86
CA VAL A 32 -3.35 -5.62 8.41
C VAL A 32 -2.13 -6.50 8.65
N LEU A 33 -1.04 -6.17 7.97
CA LEU A 33 0.24 -6.87 8.01
C LEU A 33 1.33 -5.93 8.53
N GLY A 34 1.42 -5.80 9.85
CA GLY A 34 2.43 -4.96 10.50
C GLY A 34 2.20 -4.83 12.00
N VAL A 35 3.29 -4.61 12.74
CA VAL A 35 3.28 -4.53 14.21
C VAL A 35 2.87 -3.12 14.66
N ARG A 36 2.03 -3.02 15.70
CA ARG A 36 1.98 -1.84 16.59
C ARG A 36 2.31 -2.26 18.03
N PRO A 37 3.25 -1.60 18.72
CA PRO A 37 3.44 -1.80 20.15
C PRO A 37 2.48 -0.86 20.89
N CYS A 38 1.27 -1.32 21.21
CA CYS A 38 0.44 -0.70 22.27
C CYS A 38 -0.60 -1.71 22.76
N ALA A 39 -0.60 -1.94 24.08
CA ALA A 39 -1.57 -2.76 24.77
C ALA A 39 -2.99 -2.18 24.58
N VAL A 40 -3.94 -3.02 24.16
CA VAL A 40 -5.37 -2.71 24.29
C VAL A 40 -6.02 -3.89 25.00
N THR A 41 -6.37 -3.65 26.26
CA THR A 41 -7.35 -4.43 27.01
C THR A 41 -8.74 -4.05 26.52
N SER A 42 -9.59 -5.02 26.16
CA SER A 42 -11.01 -4.90 26.46
C SER A 42 -11.70 -6.25 26.56
N ALA A 43 -12.52 -6.34 27.60
CA ALA A 43 -13.54 -7.35 27.81
C ALA A 43 -14.73 -7.14 26.85
N ALA A 44 -15.39 -8.25 26.47
CA ALA A 44 -16.83 -8.52 26.28
C ALA A 44 -17.77 -7.43 25.68
N VAL A 45 -18.83 -7.66 24.88
CA VAL A 45 -19.57 -8.83 24.36
C VAL A 45 -20.61 -8.28 23.33
N SER A 46 -21.06 -9.16 22.43
CA SER A 46 -22.33 -9.14 21.63
C SER A 46 -22.35 -8.51 20.22
N GLY A 47 -22.76 -9.35 19.26
CA GLY A 47 -23.41 -8.99 17.99
C GLY A 47 -22.50 -8.45 16.88
N GLN A 48 -22.29 -9.24 15.82
CA GLN A 48 -21.46 -8.94 14.63
C GLN A 48 -19.94 -9.01 14.89
N ALA A 49 -19.38 -10.20 14.70
CA ALA A 49 -17.94 -10.40 14.75
C ALA A 49 -17.28 -9.87 13.47
N ILE A 50 -16.82 -8.61 13.52
CA ILE A 50 -15.78 -8.09 12.63
C ILE A 50 -14.50 -8.84 13.01
N TRP A 51 -14.14 -9.87 12.25
CA TRP A 51 -12.84 -10.49 12.41
C TRP A 51 -11.87 -9.64 11.58
N THR A 52 -11.03 -8.84 12.24
CA THR A 52 -9.83 -8.30 11.61
C THR A 52 -8.80 -9.41 11.63
N LEU A 53 -8.18 -9.75 10.49
CA LEU A 53 -7.03 -10.67 10.48
C LEU A 53 -5.81 -9.89 10.99
N ARG A 54 -5.77 -9.71 12.32
CA ARG A 54 -4.64 -9.17 13.05
C ARG A 54 -3.67 -10.33 13.24
N LEU A 55 -2.63 -10.40 12.42
CA LEU A 55 -1.47 -11.26 12.69
C LEU A 55 -0.73 -10.70 13.92
N MET A 56 -1.35 -10.81 15.09
CA MET A 56 -0.64 -10.66 16.36
C MET A 56 0.02 -12.01 16.63
N SER A 57 1.32 -12.08 16.38
CA SER A 57 2.12 -13.22 16.77
C SER A 57 1.89 -13.50 18.26
N ARG A 58 1.21 -14.61 18.59
CA ARG A 58 1.21 -15.18 19.94
C ARG A 58 2.58 -15.82 20.19
N PHE A 59 3.58 -14.98 20.41
CA PHE A 59 4.79 -15.38 21.11
C PHE A 59 5.19 -14.22 21.99
N GLN A 60 5.15 -14.44 23.31
CA GLN A 60 6.00 -13.70 24.24
C GLN A 60 7.44 -14.09 23.92
N ALA A 61 7.97 -13.53 22.84
CA ALA A 61 9.39 -13.59 22.54
C ALA A 61 10.09 -12.40 23.23
N PRO A 62 11.36 -12.56 23.64
CA PRO A 62 12.16 -11.46 24.16
C PRO A 62 12.18 -10.29 23.17
N LYS A 63 12.37 -9.09 23.70
CA LYS A 63 12.10 -7.75 23.13
C LYS A 63 12.55 -7.40 21.69
N ASP A 64 13.12 -8.29 20.88
CA ASP A 64 13.82 -7.91 19.62
C ASP A 64 13.46 -8.71 18.35
N TYR A 65 12.40 -9.53 18.34
CA TYR A 65 11.96 -10.17 17.10
C TYR A 65 10.93 -9.31 16.35
N LEU A 66 11.42 -8.28 15.67
CA LEU A 66 10.70 -7.67 14.55
C LEU A 66 10.47 -8.81 13.51
N MET A 67 9.23 -9.12 13.15
CA MET A 67 8.96 -9.94 11.96
C MET A 67 9.34 -9.13 10.72
N LYS A 68 10.64 -9.02 10.44
CA LYS A 68 11.16 -8.54 9.15
C LYS A 68 10.94 -9.63 8.11
N GLY A 69 10.44 -9.24 6.94
CA GLY A 69 10.43 -10.09 5.75
C GLY A 69 9.23 -11.04 5.60
N CYS A 70 8.03 -10.58 5.96
CA CYS A 70 6.80 -11.18 5.43
C CYS A 70 6.55 -10.65 4.01
N TYR A 71 6.54 -11.54 3.03
CA TYR A 71 6.17 -11.23 1.65
C TYR A 71 4.72 -11.64 1.41
N VAL A 72 3.97 -10.78 0.72
CA VAL A 72 2.58 -11.04 0.34
C VAL A 72 2.54 -11.13 -1.16
N HIS A 73 2.28 -12.34 -1.67
CA HIS A 73 2.07 -12.54 -3.09
C HIS A 73 0.57 -12.67 -3.37
N PHE A 74 0.09 -11.94 -4.37
CA PHE A 74 -1.28 -12.05 -4.85
C PHE A 74 -1.28 -12.86 -6.15
N ASP A 75 -1.47 -14.18 -6.03
CA ASP A 75 -1.66 -15.06 -7.19
C ASP A 75 -3.07 -14.87 -7.74
N GLN A 76 -3.21 -14.37 -8.98
CA GLN A 76 -4.34 -14.30 -9.96
C GLN A 76 -5.81 -14.42 -9.48
N VAL A 77 -6.09 -14.29 -8.21
CA VAL A 77 -7.37 -14.61 -7.59
C VAL A 77 -7.98 -13.33 -7.09
N GLU A 78 -9.17 -13.05 -7.59
CA GLU A 78 -9.94 -11.90 -7.16
C GLU A 78 -10.39 -12.07 -5.70
N ILE A 79 -10.16 -11.04 -4.88
CA ILE A 79 -10.56 -10.95 -3.48
C ILE A 79 -11.54 -9.77 -3.33
N PRO A 80 -12.78 -9.87 -3.86
CA PRO A 80 -13.72 -8.75 -3.90
C PRO A 80 -14.26 -8.35 -2.52
N SER A 81 -14.05 -9.16 -1.47
CA SER A 81 -14.41 -8.82 -0.09
C SER A 81 -13.44 -7.84 0.56
N LEU A 82 -12.18 -7.78 0.10
CA LEU A 82 -11.17 -6.93 0.73
C LEU A 82 -11.48 -5.45 0.48
N ARG A 83 -11.54 -4.67 1.57
CA ARG A 83 -11.76 -3.22 1.59
C ARG A 83 -10.52 -2.47 2.04
N GLU A 84 -9.74 -3.04 2.95
CA GLU A 84 -8.53 -2.38 3.44
C GLU A 84 -7.33 -3.32 3.42
N LEU A 85 -6.22 -2.83 2.87
CA LEU A 85 -4.90 -3.45 2.96
C LEU A 85 -3.91 -2.46 3.56
N ILE A 86 -3.33 -2.82 4.70
CA ILE A 86 -2.31 -2.00 5.37
C ILE A 86 -1.09 -2.87 5.65
N VAL A 87 0.02 -2.56 5.00
CA VAL A 87 1.33 -3.20 5.20
C VAL A 87 2.22 -2.22 5.96
N GLY A 88 2.41 -2.51 7.25
CA GLY A 88 3.10 -1.64 8.20
C GLY A 88 4.62 -1.65 8.07
N GLU A 89 5.28 -0.96 9.00
CA GLU A 89 6.75 -0.90 9.05
C GLU A 89 7.36 -2.28 9.32
N GLY A 90 8.46 -2.59 8.63
CA GLY A 90 9.16 -3.88 8.73
C GLY A 90 8.66 -4.96 7.77
N SER A 91 7.51 -4.73 7.13
CA SER A 91 7.00 -5.54 6.02
C SER A 91 7.19 -4.79 4.71
N THR A 92 7.45 -5.53 3.65
CA THR A 92 7.70 -4.98 2.31
C THR A 92 6.87 -5.76 1.31
N MET A 93 6.29 -5.05 0.36
CA MET A 93 5.60 -5.66 -0.77
C MET A 93 6.31 -5.21 -2.04
N SER A 94 6.46 -6.08 -3.03
CA SER A 94 7.04 -5.68 -4.31
C SER A 94 6.07 -4.78 -5.08
N LEU A 95 6.55 -4.07 -6.10
CA LEU A 95 5.68 -3.19 -6.90
C LEU A 95 4.74 -4.01 -7.78
N GLU A 96 5.18 -5.22 -8.18
CA GLU A 96 4.34 -6.20 -8.86
C GLU A 96 3.22 -6.70 -7.96
N ASP A 97 3.51 -6.99 -6.69
CA ASP A 97 2.49 -7.39 -5.70
C ASP A 97 1.51 -6.24 -5.40
N CYS A 98 1.98 -4.99 -5.33
CA CYS A 98 1.12 -3.80 -5.23
C CYS A 98 0.16 -3.71 -6.42
N SER A 99 0.70 -3.86 -7.62
CA SER A 99 -0.06 -3.84 -8.87
C SER A 99 -1.08 -4.97 -8.92
N ALA A 100 -0.67 -6.19 -8.59
CA ALA A 100 -1.53 -7.37 -8.54
C ALA A 100 -2.65 -7.21 -7.50
N CYS A 101 -2.32 -6.71 -6.29
CA CYS A 101 -3.30 -6.45 -5.25
C CYS A 101 -4.40 -5.51 -5.73
N LEU A 102 -4.02 -4.37 -6.29
CA LEU A 102 -4.98 -3.37 -6.79
C LEU A 102 -5.84 -3.91 -7.96
N ARG A 103 -5.28 -4.78 -8.80
CA ARG A 103 -6.04 -5.44 -9.89
C ARG A 103 -7.03 -6.47 -9.36
N HIS A 104 -6.63 -7.27 -8.38
CA HIS A 104 -7.43 -8.39 -7.89
C HIS A 104 -8.38 -8.01 -6.74
N CYS A 105 -8.27 -6.80 -6.19
CA CYS A 105 -9.12 -6.30 -5.11
C CYS A 105 -9.96 -5.10 -5.59
N PRO A 106 -11.00 -5.32 -6.42
CA PRO A 106 -11.73 -4.22 -7.09
C PRO A 106 -12.52 -3.32 -6.14
N ASN A 107 -12.83 -3.81 -4.93
CA ASN A 107 -13.56 -3.07 -3.91
C ASN A 107 -12.65 -2.48 -2.83
N LEU A 108 -11.33 -2.44 -3.06
CA LEU A 108 -10.40 -1.91 -2.08
C LEU A 108 -10.59 -0.41 -1.92
N GLU A 109 -10.91 0.02 -0.70
CA GLU A 109 -11.16 1.40 -0.30
C GLU A 109 -9.91 2.06 0.29
N ARG A 110 -9.08 1.30 1.01
CA ARG A 110 -7.82 1.77 1.59
C ARG A 110 -6.66 0.86 1.21
N PHE A 111 -5.60 1.45 0.67
CA PHE A 111 -4.34 0.78 0.37
C PHE A 111 -3.19 1.58 0.95
N SER A 112 -2.48 1.00 1.93
CA SER A 112 -1.34 1.65 2.59
C SER A 112 -0.19 0.68 2.68
N VAL A 113 0.89 0.94 1.95
CA VAL A 113 2.00 -0.02 1.82
C VAL A 113 3.35 0.68 1.88
N ASN A 114 4.29 0.01 2.55
CA ASN A 114 5.70 0.34 2.47
C ASN A 114 6.40 -0.53 1.40
N TYR A 115 6.89 0.11 0.35
CA TYR A 115 7.70 -0.50 -0.69
C TYR A 115 9.19 -0.26 -0.40
N TYR A 116 9.95 -1.35 -0.26
CA TYR A 116 11.40 -1.34 0.01
C TYR A 116 12.11 -2.54 -0.66
N ASP A 117 11.60 -3.04 -1.78
CA ASP A 117 12.27 -4.14 -2.48
C ASP A 117 13.37 -3.58 -3.37
N ASP A 118 14.64 -3.84 -3.04
CA ASP A 118 15.81 -3.33 -3.78
C ASP A 118 16.18 -4.18 -5.00
N GLU A 119 15.66 -5.41 -5.13
CA GLU A 119 16.21 -6.40 -6.05
C GLU A 119 15.40 -6.56 -7.35
N HIS A 120 14.11 -6.22 -7.35
CA HIS A 120 13.23 -6.50 -8.47
C HIS A 120 12.97 -5.24 -9.31
N ARG A 121 13.42 -5.28 -10.58
CA ARG A 121 13.02 -4.26 -11.56
C ARG A 121 11.55 -4.47 -11.89
N PHE A 122 10.74 -3.45 -11.60
CA PHE A 122 9.35 -3.45 -12.01
C PHE A 122 9.24 -3.53 -13.54
N THR A 123 8.64 -4.60 -14.04
CA THR A 123 8.33 -4.68 -15.47
C THR A 123 7.13 -3.78 -15.74
N GLN A 124 7.36 -2.66 -16.43
CA GLN A 124 6.28 -1.72 -16.73
C GLN A 124 5.19 -2.43 -17.53
N SER A 125 4.03 -2.62 -16.91
CA SER A 125 2.81 -3.04 -17.58
C SER A 125 2.17 -1.82 -18.26
N SER A 126 1.62 -2.00 -19.45
CA SER A 126 0.83 -0.98 -20.15
C SER A 126 -0.60 -0.88 -19.63
N ASP A 127 -1.04 -1.84 -18.80
CA ASP A 127 -2.43 -2.02 -18.48
C ASP A 127 -2.85 -1.15 -17.29
N ILE A 128 -3.84 -0.30 -17.54
CA ILE A 128 -4.43 0.58 -16.53
C ILE A 128 -5.18 -0.27 -15.49
N ILE A 129 -4.90 0.02 -14.22
CA ILE A 129 -5.54 -0.57 -13.05
C ILE A 129 -6.70 0.31 -12.63
N GLU A 130 -7.91 -0.21 -12.76
CA GLU A 130 -9.16 0.47 -12.40
C GLU A 130 -9.48 0.32 -10.90
N ALA A 131 -8.93 1.19 -10.07
CA ALA A 131 -9.12 1.20 -8.62
C ALA A 131 -10.31 2.10 -8.21
N LYS A 132 -11.50 1.82 -8.73
CA LYS A 132 -12.68 2.71 -8.62
C LYS A 132 -13.19 2.90 -7.20
N ALA A 133 -12.98 1.93 -6.30
CA ALA A 133 -13.41 2.01 -4.90
C ALA A 133 -12.37 2.71 -4.01
N LEU A 134 -11.14 2.91 -4.50
CA LEU A 134 -10.02 3.38 -3.68
C LEU A 134 -10.19 4.84 -3.29
N ARG A 135 -10.32 5.09 -1.98
CA ARG A 135 -10.50 6.42 -1.38
C ARG A 135 -9.24 6.91 -0.69
N ASP A 136 -8.45 5.99 -0.16
CA ASP A 136 -7.30 6.27 0.67
C ASP A 136 -6.07 5.48 0.17
N PHE A 137 -5.09 6.20 -0.39
CA PHE A 137 -3.92 5.61 -1.03
C PHE A 137 -2.63 6.17 -0.42
N HIS A 138 -1.90 5.31 0.28
CA HIS A 138 -0.61 5.62 0.89
C HIS A 138 0.48 4.69 0.37
N LEU A 139 1.56 5.28 -0.13
CA LEU A 139 2.70 4.53 -0.64
C LEU A 139 4.01 5.14 -0.14
N THR A 140 4.80 4.34 0.56
CA THR A 140 6.20 4.67 0.81
C THR A 140 7.04 4.03 -0.28
N LEU A 141 7.77 4.81 -1.07
CA LEU A 141 8.58 4.38 -2.21
C LEU A 141 10.08 4.57 -1.92
N ASN A 142 10.91 3.67 -2.42
CA ASN A 142 12.36 3.86 -2.44
C ASN A 142 12.76 4.69 -3.68
N PRO A 143 13.23 5.94 -3.52
CA PRO A 143 13.62 6.78 -4.66
C PRO A 143 14.90 6.31 -5.36
N SER A 144 15.75 5.50 -4.69
CA SER A 144 16.97 4.95 -5.30
C SER A 144 16.68 3.99 -6.45
N GLN A 145 15.42 3.55 -6.58
CA GLN A 145 15.01 2.67 -7.66
C GLN A 145 14.37 3.46 -8.81
N PRO A 146 14.96 3.38 -10.01
CA PRO A 146 14.37 3.96 -11.21
C PRO A 146 12.96 3.40 -11.42
N GLY A 147 12.00 4.31 -11.56
CA GLY A 147 10.64 3.91 -11.90
C GLY A 147 9.80 3.40 -10.73
N SER A 148 10.21 3.62 -9.48
CA SER A 148 9.36 3.40 -8.30
C SER A 148 8.03 4.17 -8.37
N ASP A 149 7.99 5.26 -9.12
CA ASP A 149 6.80 6.05 -9.41
C ASP A 149 5.95 5.51 -10.58
N HIS A 150 6.38 4.47 -11.32
CA HIS A 150 5.63 3.87 -12.43
C HIS A 150 4.24 3.38 -12.02
N LEU A 151 4.05 2.98 -10.77
CA LEU A 151 2.73 2.57 -10.29
C LEU A 151 1.72 3.72 -10.41
N LEU A 152 2.15 4.97 -10.22
CA LEU A 152 1.31 6.15 -10.41
C LEU A 152 0.91 6.38 -11.87
N ASP A 153 1.58 5.77 -12.85
CA ASP A 153 1.21 5.91 -14.28
C ASP A 153 0.17 4.89 -14.73
N ILE A 154 -0.01 3.81 -13.99
CA ILE A 154 -0.94 2.73 -14.37
C ILE A 154 -2.21 2.73 -13.52
N ILE A 155 -2.25 3.42 -12.38
CA ILE A 155 -3.47 3.47 -11.56
C ILE A 155 -4.44 4.54 -12.08
N HIS A 156 -5.72 4.17 -12.18
CA HIS A 156 -6.85 5.07 -12.34
C HIS A 156 -7.78 4.94 -11.13
N ALA A 157 -7.85 5.98 -10.29
CA ALA A 157 -8.56 5.95 -9.00
C ALA A 157 -9.52 7.15 -8.84
N PRO A 158 -10.68 7.16 -9.52
CA PRO A 158 -11.57 8.32 -9.56
C PRO A 158 -12.24 8.69 -8.22
N SER A 159 -12.32 7.74 -7.29
CA SER A 159 -12.89 7.98 -5.96
C SER A 159 -11.85 8.40 -4.91
N LEU A 160 -10.61 8.67 -5.31
CA LEU A 160 -9.54 8.97 -4.36
C LEU A 160 -9.77 10.32 -3.67
N GLU A 161 -9.79 10.29 -2.34
CA GLU A 161 -9.96 11.46 -1.47
C GLU A 161 -8.67 11.81 -0.72
N THR A 162 -7.87 10.80 -0.37
CA THR A 162 -6.62 10.96 0.39
C THR A 162 -5.46 10.31 -0.35
N LEU A 163 -4.41 11.10 -0.58
CA LEU A 163 -3.18 10.65 -1.24
C LEU A 163 -1.98 10.91 -0.33
N GLY A 164 -1.23 9.86 -0.01
CA GLY A 164 0.02 9.95 0.73
C GLY A 164 1.19 9.30 0.00
N LEU A 165 2.24 10.07 -0.29
CA LEU A 165 3.47 9.55 -0.88
C LEU A 165 4.66 9.86 0.03
N LYS A 166 5.49 8.86 0.31
CA LYS A 166 6.67 9.01 1.17
C LYS A 166 7.92 8.43 0.53
N PHE A 167 8.99 9.21 0.51
CA PHE A 167 10.30 8.82 0.00
C PHE A 167 11.31 9.00 1.14
N PRO A 168 11.63 7.92 1.90
CA PRO A 168 12.37 8.03 3.15
C PRO A 168 13.88 8.28 2.97
N TYR A 169 14.44 7.90 1.82
CA TYR A 169 15.88 7.98 1.54
C TYR A 169 16.15 8.74 0.26
N ILE A 170 16.01 10.05 0.27
CA ILE A 170 16.17 10.85 -0.95
C ILE A 170 17.66 10.93 -1.29
N ASP A 171 18.05 10.62 -2.52
CA ASP A 171 19.36 11.04 -3.03
C ASP A 171 19.23 12.49 -3.53
N ALA A 172 20.27 13.31 -3.37
CA ALA A 172 20.26 14.72 -3.79
C ALA A 172 19.94 14.87 -5.29
N ASP A 173 20.24 13.83 -6.08
CA ASP A 173 20.00 13.78 -7.52
C ASP A 173 18.58 13.32 -7.92
N CYS A 174 17.82 12.71 -7.00
CA CYS A 174 16.46 12.24 -7.25
C CYS A 174 15.45 13.38 -7.08
N ILE A 175 15.48 14.39 -7.96
CA ILE A 175 14.58 15.54 -7.87
C ILE A 175 13.32 15.33 -8.73
N GLY A 176 12.17 15.23 -8.06
CA GLY A 176 10.85 15.45 -8.66
C GLY A 176 9.92 14.23 -8.66
N LEU A 177 8.63 14.51 -8.79
CA LEU A 177 7.56 13.52 -9.00
C LEU A 177 6.79 13.85 -10.29
N PRO A 178 7.40 13.70 -11.48
CA PRO A 178 6.80 14.13 -12.74
C PRO A 178 5.50 13.39 -13.08
N ARG A 179 5.23 12.23 -12.47
CA ARG A 179 4.02 11.44 -12.70
C ARG A 179 2.85 11.84 -11.82
N LEU A 180 3.10 12.53 -10.71
CA LEU A 180 2.03 12.90 -9.78
C LEU A 180 0.98 13.83 -10.42
N PRO A 181 1.34 14.85 -11.22
CA PRO A 181 0.36 15.63 -11.97
C PRO A 181 -0.47 14.77 -12.92
N ARG A 182 0.18 13.92 -13.72
CA ARG A 182 -0.49 13.03 -14.68
C ARG A 182 -1.42 12.03 -14.00
N PHE A 183 -1.03 11.49 -12.85
CA PHE A 183 -1.88 10.62 -12.03
C PHE A 183 -3.15 11.34 -11.59
N SER A 184 -3.00 12.58 -11.12
CA SER A 184 -4.10 13.41 -10.63
C SER A 184 -5.06 13.77 -11.76
N GLU A 185 -4.52 14.19 -12.91
CA GLU A 185 -5.27 14.47 -14.12
C GLU A 185 -6.05 13.23 -14.61
N ARG A 186 -5.35 12.11 -14.80
CA ARG A 186 -5.95 10.87 -15.32
C ARG A 186 -7.03 10.33 -14.40
N SER A 187 -6.78 10.32 -13.09
CA SER A 187 -7.76 9.83 -12.12
C SER A 187 -8.98 10.74 -12.04
N GLY A 188 -8.87 12.03 -12.36
CA GLY A 188 -9.96 13.00 -12.20
C GLY A 188 -10.48 13.05 -10.76
N ALA A 189 -9.64 12.66 -9.80
CA ALA A 189 -10.04 12.38 -8.44
C ALA A 189 -10.24 13.68 -7.65
N ARG A 190 -11.22 13.67 -6.74
CA ARG A 190 -11.50 14.79 -5.84
C ARG A 190 -10.63 14.70 -4.59
N ILE A 191 -9.31 14.79 -4.77
CA ILE A 191 -8.34 14.68 -3.67
C ILE A 191 -8.54 15.86 -2.71
N VAL A 192 -8.90 15.55 -1.47
CA VAL A 192 -9.15 16.50 -0.36
C VAL A 192 -7.91 16.63 0.53
N ASN A 193 -7.21 15.51 0.75
CA ASN A 193 -6.01 15.46 1.59
C ASN A 193 -4.82 14.96 0.77
N MET A 194 -3.71 15.71 0.81
CA MET A 194 -2.47 15.33 0.12
C MET A 194 -1.28 15.45 1.08
N TYR A 195 -0.56 14.35 1.24
CA TYR A 195 0.62 14.21 2.08
C TYR A 195 1.81 13.77 1.24
N ILE A 196 2.77 14.67 0.99
CA ILE A 196 3.94 14.35 0.16
C ILE A 196 5.21 14.59 0.97
N MET A 197 5.94 13.50 1.25
CA MET A 197 7.33 13.51 1.72
C MET A 197 8.24 13.13 0.56
N ALA A 198 8.42 14.03 -0.38
CA ALA A 198 9.21 13.80 -1.57
C ALA A 198 9.88 15.10 -2.03
N PRO A 199 11.01 15.02 -2.72
CA PRO A 199 11.56 16.16 -3.42
C PRO A 199 10.65 16.49 -4.61
N MET A 200 9.97 17.62 -4.54
CA MET A 200 9.17 18.14 -5.66
C MET A 200 9.67 19.51 -6.05
N LYS A 201 9.71 19.78 -7.36
CA LYS A 201 9.95 21.12 -7.88
C LYS A 201 8.69 21.97 -7.74
N SER A 202 8.86 23.28 -7.64
CA SER A 202 7.74 24.21 -7.45
C SER A 202 6.71 24.16 -8.58
N ASP A 203 7.15 23.99 -9.82
CA ASP A 203 6.30 23.83 -11.00
C ASP A 203 5.42 22.56 -10.89
N GLN A 204 5.99 21.44 -10.45
CA GLN A 204 5.23 20.19 -10.24
C GLN A 204 4.18 20.34 -9.14
N ILE A 205 4.51 21.04 -8.04
CA ILE A 205 3.55 21.30 -6.97
C ILE A 205 2.39 22.13 -7.50
N ILE A 206 2.68 23.21 -8.23
CA ILE A 206 1.65 24.06 -8.83
C ILE A 206 0.77 23.27 -9.81
N GLU A 207 1.37 22.45 -10.67
CA GLU A 207 0.66 21.59 -11.61
C GLU A 207 -0.26 20.59 -10.88
N CYS A 208 0.22 19.93 -9.82
CA CYS A 208 -0.61 19.06 -8.98
C CYS A 208 -1.81 19.79 -8.37
N LEU A 209 -1.62 21.02 -7.90
CA LEU A 209 -2.70 21.84 -7.31
C LEU A 209 -3.75 22.25 -8.35
N HIS A 210 -3.36 22.48 -9.61
CA HIS A 210 -4.32 22.73 -10.69
C HIS A 210 -5.26 21.55 -10.93
N HIS A 211 -4.77 20.31 -10.75
CA HIS A 211 -5.58 19.10 -10.90
C HIS A 211 -6.33 18.70 -9.62
N THR A 212 -6.13 19.41 -8.51
CA THR A 212 -6.76 19.12 -7.21
C THR A 212 -7.44 20.36 -6.61
N PRO A 213 -8.40 20.99 -7.32
CA PRO A 213 -9.00 22.26 -6.90
C PRO A 213 -9.84 22.17 -5.61
N VAL A 214 -10.14 20.96 -5.14
CA VAL A 214 -10.92 20.70 -3.91
C VAL A 214 -10.04 20.36 -2.71
N LEU A 215 -8.71 20.45 -2.85
CA LEU A 215 -7.75 20.14 -1.80
C LEU A 215 -7.93 21.11 -0.62
N THR A 216 -8.17 20.57 0.58
CA THR A 216 -8.30 21.34 1.82
C THR A 216 -7.04 21.25 2.66
N ASP A 217 -6.36 20.11 2.61
CA ASP A 217 -5.22 19.82 3.46
C ASP A 217 -4.03 19.37 2.61
N LEU A 218 -2.98 20.20 2.64
CA LEU A 218 -1.72 19.95 1.95
C LEU A 218 -0.59 19.89 2.98
N TRP A 219 0.07 18.74 3.05
CA TRP A 219 1.27 18.59 3.85
C TRP A 219 2.45 18.24 2.95
N LEU A 220 3.35 19.20 2.80
CA LEU A 220 4.59 19.04 2.06
C LEU A 220 5.74 19.01 3.06
N ARG A 221 6.54 17.96 3.02
CA ARG A 221 7.80 17.91 3.76
C ARG A 221 8.94 17.69 2.78
N TYR A 222 9.63 18.79 2.49
CA TYR A 222 10.92 18.75 1.84
C TYR A 222 11.99 18.47 2.90
N THR A 223 12.87 17.51 2.62
CA THR A 223 14.15 17.39 3.33
C THR A 223 15.22 17.95 2.40
N PRO A 224 15.58 19.25 2.53
CA PRO A 224 16.83 19.73 1.94
C PRO A 224 17.96 18.92 2.55
N PHE A 225 18.85 18.40 1.72
CA PHE A 225 20.17 18.02 2.20
C PHE A 225 20.94 19.32 2.46
N GLU A 226 21.40 19.50 3.71
CA GLU A 226 22.42 20.49 4.07
C GLU A 226 23.78 20.12 3.46
#